data_AF-A0A520BVL5-F1
#
_entry.id   AF-A0A520BVL5-F1
#
_cell.length_a   1.000
_cell.length_b   1.000
_cell.length_c   1.000
_cell.angle_alpha   90.00
_cell.angle_beta   90.00
_cell.angle_gamma   90.00
#
_symmetry.space_group_name_H-M   'P 1'
#
loop_
_entity.id
_entity.type
_entity.pdbx_description
1 polymer ?
#
loop_
_entity_poly.entity_id
_entity_poly.type
_entity_poly.pdbx_seq_one_letter_code
_entity_poly.pdbx_strand_id
1 'polypeptide(L)'
;MERKLILLPQDSLFIPKENPFVEVVGGVNTPQLFRYNSKNFKYYINTAGGIKQNVKLKNAYVSYPNGINKPVKHFLFIKNYPTITEGSKIVVPPPSLDVKVKLGVGEISAVATAITALVSIIAILRN
;
A
#
# COMPACT_ATOMS: atom_id res chain seq x y z
N MET A 1 -20.01 24.69 32.69
CA MET A 1 -20.52 23.75 33.69
C MET A 1 -19.50 22.65 33.85
N GLU A 2 -18.81 22.58 34.98
CA GLU A 2 -18.05 21.38 35.35
C GLU A 2 -19.02 20.29 35.80
N ARG A 3 -18.72 19.03 35.44
CA ARG A 3 -19.42 17.85 35.96
C ARG A 3 -18.44 17.07 36.82
N LYS A 4 -18.83 16.81 38.08
CA LYS A 4 -18.04 16.03 39.03
C LYS A 4 -18.58 14.61 39.08
N LEU A 5 -17.72 13.62 38.86
CA LEU A 5 -18.03 12.20 39.04
C LEU A 5 -17.42 11.75 40.36
N ILE A 6 -18.23 11.19 41.27
CA ILE A 6 -17.79 10.64 42.56
C ILE A 6 -17.80 9.12 42.43
N LEU A 7 -16.69 8.48 42.80
CA LEU A 7 -16.53 7.03 42.79
C LEU A 7 -16.44 6.51 44.24
N LEU A 8 -17.05 5.35 44.50
CA LEU A 8 -17.08 4.68 45.78
C LEU A 8 -16.16 3.44 45.78
N PRO A 9 -15.80 2.90 46.97
CA PRO A 9 -15.05 1.64 47.04
C PRO A 9 -15.81 0.52 46.29
N GLN A 10 -15.08 -0.22 45.45
CA GLN A 10 -15.56 -1.26 44.51
C GLN A 10 -16.14 -0.77 43.17
N ASP A 11 -16.18 0.54 42.90
CA ASP A 11 -16.48 1.02 41.55
C ASP A 11 -15.34 0.72 40.58
N SER A 12 -15.69 0.36 39.34
CA SER A 12 -14.75 0.17 38.23
C SER A 12 -15.07 1.11 37.09
N LEU A 13 -14.09 1.94 36.70
CA LEU A 13 -14.20 2.83 35.56
C LEU A 13 -13.35 2.29 34.41
N PHE A 14 -14.01 1.82 33.36
CA PHE A 14 -13.35 1.42 32.11
C PHE A 14 -13.48 2.53 31.07
N ILE A 15 -12.37 3.19 30.75
CA ILE A 15 -12.32 4.18 29.67
C ILE A 15 -11.80 3.45 28.42
N PRO A 16 -12.66 3.17 27.42
CA PRO A 16 -12.20 2.56 26.19
C PRO A 16 -11.22 3.51 25.51
N LYS A 17 -10.12 2.96 25.00
CA LYS A 17 -9.15 3.73 24.23
C LYS A 17 -9.74 4.04 22.86
N GLU A 18 -10.42 5.16 22.73
CA GLU A 18 -10.66 5.76 21.43
C GLU A 18 -9.31 6.24 20.89
N ASN A 19 -8.93 5.75 19.71
CA ASN A 19 -7.72 6.19 19.04
C ASN A 19 -8.13 7.13 17.90
N PRO A 20 -8.29 8.45 18.15
CA PRO A 20 -8.73 9.40 17.13
C PRO A 20 -7.60 9.73 16.14
N PHE A 21 -6.55 8.91 16.08
CA PHE A 21 -5.41 9.11 15.21
C PHE A 21 -5.34 8.06 14.10
N VAL A 22 -4.75 8.46 13.00
CA VAL A 22 -4.34 7.63 11.87
C VAL A 22 -2.82 7.67 11.82
N GLU A 23 -2.20 6.50 11.91
CA GLU A 23 -0.75 6.39 11.81
C GLU A 23 -0.35 6.22 10.35
N VAL A 24 0.60 7.02 9.85
CA VAL A 24 1.13 6.88 8.49
C VAL A 24 2.61 6.56 8.58
N VAL A 25 3.02 5.43 8.01
CA VAL A 25 4.39 4.91 8.14
C VAL A 25 4.98 4.37 6.84
N GLY A 26 6.31 4.29 6.82
CA GLY A 26 7.09 3.67 5.76
C GLY A 26 7.56 4.66 4.69
N GLY A 27 7.26 4.39 3.42
CA GLY A 27 7.68 5.13 2.22
C GLY A 27 7.06 6.52 2.02
N VAL A 28 6.74 7.23 3.11
CA VAL A 28 6.23 8.62 3.10
C VAL A 28 7.31 9.60 3.53
N ASN A 29 7.18 10.87 3.16
CA ASN A 29 8.18 11.88 3.49
C ASN A 29 8.21 12.20 4.99
N THR A 30 7.04 12.24 5.63
CA THR A 30 6.92 12.52 7.06
C THR A 30 6.04 11.45 7.74
N PRO A 31 6.63 10.35 8.22
CA PRO A 31 5.92 9.34 9.02
C PRO A 31 5.48 9.93 10.37
N GLN A 32 4.18 9.94 10.65
CA GLN A 32 3.64 10.48 11.90
C GLN A 32 2.20 10.02 12.18
N LEU A 33 1.71 10.34 13.37
CA LEU A 33 0.30 10.22 13.76
C LEU A 33 -0.45 11.50 13.37
N PHE A 34 -1.55 11.35 12.64
CA PHE A 34 -2.45 12.45 12.29
C PHE A 34 -3.77 12.29 13.00
N ARG A 35 -4.39 13.39 13.41
CA ARG A 35 -5.79 13.33 13.85
C ARG A 35 -6.68 12.88 12.68
N TYR A 36 -7.60 11.97 12.96
CA TYR A 36 -8.58 11.50 11.99
C TYR A 36 -9.50 12.66 11.58
N ASN A 37 -9.42 13.06 10.31
CA ASN A 37 -10.18 14.18 9.75
C ASN A 37 -10.94 13.81 8.46
N SER A 38 -10.64 12.66 7.85
CA SER A 38 -11.23 12.25 6.57
C SER A 38 -11.22 10.74 6.40
N LYS A 39 -12.15 10.21 5.62
CA LYS A 39 -12.14 8.81 5.14
C LYS A 39 -11.20 8.63 3.94
N ASN A 40 -10.71 9.72 3.34
CA ASN A 40 -9.91 9.67 2.12
C ASN A 40 -8.46 9.27 2.42
N PHE A 41 -8.01 8.13 1.90
CA PHE A 41 -6.62 7.68 2.00
C PHE A 41 -5.60 8.74 1.53
N LYS A 42 -5.89 9.39 0.39
CA LYS A 42 -4.96 10.37 -0.21
C LYS A 42 -4.77 11.61 0.65
N TYR A 43 -5.78 11.97 1.46
CA TYR A 43 -5.66 13.08 2.41
C TYR A 43 -4.45 12.86 3.31
N TYR A 44 -4.35 11.71 3.96
CA TYR A 44 -3.24 11.41 4.88
C TYR A 44 -1.89 11.27 4.18
N ILE A 45 -1.86 10.74 2.95
CA ILE A 45 -0.62 10.70 2.17
C ILE A 45 -0.12 12.11 1.85
N ASN A 46 -1.02 13.02 1.48
CA ASN A 46 -0.68 14.40 1.21
C ASN A 46 -0.25 15.14 2.49
N THR A 47 -0.93 14.92 3.61
CA THR A 47 -0.56 15.49 4.92
C THR A 47 0.78 14.95 5.42
N ALA A 48 1.16 13.72 5.02
CA ALA A 48 2.49 13.15 5.25
C ALA A 48 3.57 13.68 4.29
N GLY A 49 3.29 14.75 3.54
CA GLY A 49 4.21 15.37 2.59
C GLY A 49 4.39 14.58 1.30
N GLY A 50 3.51 13.60 1.01
CA GLY A 50 3.62 12.71 -0.13
C GLY A 50 4.49 11.47 0.13
N ILE A 51 4.83 10.76 -0.94
CA ILE A 51 5.67 9.55 -0.89
C ILE A 51 7.11 9.83 -1.29
N LYS A 52 8.04 9.02 -0.77
CA LYS A 52 9.44 9.05 -1.15
C LYS A 52 9.62 8.63 -2.62
N GLN A 53 10.77 8.97 -3.20
CA GLN A 53 11.14 8.50 -4.54
C GLN A 53 11.17 6.97 -4.60
N ASN A 54 10.84 6.41 -5.77
CA ASN A 54 10.80 4.97 -6.04
C ASN A 54 9.80 4.15 -5.19
N VAL A 55 8.91 4.82 -4.45
CA VAL A 55 7.80 4.17 -3.73
C VAL A 55 6.59 4.07 -4.64
N LYS A 56 5.90 2.93 -4.60
CA LYS A 56 4.68 2.70 -5.38
C LYS A 56 3.47 2.63 -4.45
N LEU A 57 2.64 3.69 -4.49
CA LEU A 57 1.43 3.78 -3.68
C LEU A 57 0.43 2.63 -3.89
N LYS A 58 0.50 1.94 -5.04
CA LYS A 58 -0.34 0.76 -5.33
C LYS A 58 -0.03 -0.44 -4.42
N ASN A 59 1.15 -0.47 -3.80
CA ASN A 59 1.55 -1.52 -2.87
C ASN A 59 1.18 -1.15 -1.41
N ALA A 60 0.64 0.05 -1.18
CA ALA A 60 0.23 0.48 0.14
C ALA A 60 -1.02 -0.28 0.60
N TYR A 61 -1.21 -0.34 1.91
CA TYR A 61 -2.38 -0.93 2.54
C TYR A 61 -2.76 -0.19 3.82
N VAL A 62 -4.00 -0.41 4.24
CA VAL A 62 -4.55 0.11 5.50
C VAL A 62 -4.71 -1.07 6.45
N SER A 63 -4.04 -1.01 7.59
CA SER A 63 -4.25 -1.91 8.71
C SER A 63 -5.26 -1.27 9.66
N TYR A 64 -6.40 -1.93 9.86
CA TYR A 64 -7.47 -1.44 10.72
C TYR A 64 -7.27 -1.89 12.16
N PRO A 65 -7.90 -1.21 13.15
CA PRO A 65 -7.80 -1.59 14.56
C PRO A 65 -8.23 -3.03 14.87
N ASN A 66 -9.06 -3.62 14.02
CA ASN A 66 -9.52 -5.01 14.15
C ASN A 66 -8.53 -6.04 13.56
N GLY A 67 -7.33 -5.62 13.14
CA GLY A 67 -6.29 -6.50 12.60
C GLY A 67 -6.44 -6.83 11.11
N ILE A 68 -7.50 -6.37 10.44
CA ILE A 68 -7.67 -6.59 8.99
C ILE A 68 -6.76 -5.65 8.22
N ASN A 69 -6.08 -6.17 7.20
CA ASN A 69 -5.31 -5.37 6.24
C ASN A 69 -6.08 -5.29 4.92
N LYS A 70 -6.37 -4.08 4.44
CA LYS A 70 -6.93 -3.87 3.08
C LYS A 70 -5.89 -3.21 2.18
N PRO A 71 -5.44 -3.87 1.11
CA PRO A 71 -4.52 -3.26 0.15
C PRO A 71 -5.22 -2.25 -0.76
N VAL A 72 -4.44 -1.31 -1.30
CA VAL A 72 -4.86 -0.51 -2.45
C VAL A 72 -5.09 -1.45 -3.63
N LYS A 73 -6.30 -1.42 -4.18
CA LYS A 73 -6.63 -2.19 -5.39
C LYS A 73 -6.41 -1.31 -6.61
N HIS A 74 -6.11 -1.91 -7.75
CA HIS A 74 -6.17 -1.21 -9.02
C HIS A 74 -6.87 -2.08 -10.05
N PHE A 75 -7.64 -1.44 -10.92
CA PHE A 75 -8.20 -2.08 -12.09
C PHE A 75 -7.88 -1.20 -13.29
N LEU A 76 -7.15 -1.76 -14.26
CA LEU A 76 -6.63 -1.02 -15.39
C LEU A 76 -5.86 0.25 -14.92
N PHE A 77 -6.32 1.44 -15.31
CA PHE A 77 -5.72 2.72 -14.94
C PHE A 77 -6.28 3.35 -13.65
N ILE A 78 -7.31 2.74 -13.05
CA ILE A 78 -8.01 3.30 -11.89
C ILE A 78 -7.50 2.64 -10.61
N LYS A 79 -7.05 3.46 -9.66
CA LYS A 79 -6.64 3.02 -8.31
C LYS A 79 -7.80 3.22 -7.35
N ASN A 80 -8.17 2.15 -6.65
CA ASN A 80 -9.16 2.16 -5.60
C ASN A 80 -8.48 2.10 -4.23
N TYR A 81 -8.63 3.17 -3.47
CA TYR A 81 -8.02 3.31 -2.14
C TYR A 81 -9.00 2.89 -1.05
N PRO A 82 -8.57 2.12 -0.04
CA PRO A 82 -9.42 1.79 1.09
C PRO A 82 -9.81 3.05 1.87
N THR A 83 -11.03 3.04 2.43
CA THR A 83 -11.51 4.12 3.30
C THR A 83 -10.80 4.07 4.65
N ILE A 84 -10.42 5.22 5.19
CA ILE A 84 -9.75 5.31 6.49
C ILE A 84 -10.79 5.45 7.61
N THR A 85 -10.52 4.81 8.74
CA THR A 85 -11.25 4.98 10.00
C THR A 85 -10.30 5.39 11.12
N GLU A 86 -10.84 5.83 12.25
CA GLU A 86 -10.08 6.05 13.48
C GLU A 86 -9.28 4.81 13.86
N GLY A 87 -8.08 5.04 14.40
CA GLY A 87 -7.10 4.01 14.76
C GLY A 87 -6.47 3.27 13.58
N SER A 88 -6.77 3.64 12.34
CA SER A 88 -6.15 3.00 11.17
C SER A 88 -4.66 3.31 11.09
N LYS A 89 -3.90 2.36 10.55
CA LYS A 89 -2.50 2.51 10.18
C LYS A 89 -2.34 2.36 8.68
N ILE A 90 -1.92 3.43 8.02
CA ILE A 90 -1.55 3.44 6.61
C ILE A 90 -0.09 3.04 6.50
N VAL A 91 0.16 1.88 5.88
CA VAL A 91 1.51 1.39 5.65
C VAL A 91 1.84 1.55 4.18
N VAL A 92 2.88 2.35 3.91
CA VAL A 92 3.46 2.48 2.58
C VAL A 92 4.77 1.68 2.58
N PRO A 93 4.85 0.56 1.84
CA PRO A 93 6.08 -0.21 1.80
C PRO A 93 7.29 0.63 1.35
N PRO A 94 8.51 0.27 1.78
CA PRO A 94 9.72 0.88 1.26
C PRO A 94 9.79 0.71 -0.27
N PRO A 95 10.66 1.49 -0.95
CA PRO A 95 10.88 1.34 -2.37
C PRO A 95 11.09 -0.13 -2.72
N SER A 96 10.24 -0.67 -3.59
CA SER A 96 10.42 -2.01 -4.12
C SER A 96 11.70 -2.00 -4.95
N LEU A 97 12.68 -2.82 -4.59
CA LEU A 97 13.76 -3.24 -5.49
C LEU A 97 13.15 -4.15 -6.56
N ASP A 98 12.21 -3.63 -7.34
CA ASP A 98 11.67 -4.33 -8.49
C ASP A 98 12.81 -4.39 -9.50
N VAL A 99 13.63 -5.44 -9.43
CA VAL A 99 14.47 -5.89 -10.54
C VAL A 99 13.50 -6.39 -11.60
N LYS A 100 12.88 -5.45 -12.32
CA LYS A 100 12.17 -5.79 -13.54
C LYS A 100 13.24 -6.24 -14.51
N VAL A 101 13.31 -7.55 -14.77
CA VAL A 101 13.96 -8.07 -15.96
C VAL A 101 13.23 -7.42 -17.14
N LYS A 102 13.79 -6.34 -17.66
CA LYS A 102 13.29 -5.69 -18.86
C LYS A 102 13.84 -6.51 -20.00
N LEU A 103 13.00 -7.37 -20.59
CA LEU A 103 13.29 -8.01 -21.86
C LEU A 103 13.51 -6.91 -22.91
N GLY A 104 14.77 -6.65 -23.24
CA GLY A 104 15.18 -5.75 -24.29
C GLY A 104 15.07 -6.41 -25.67
N VAL A 105 15.26 -5.59 -26.70
CA VAL A 105 15.22 -6.05 -28.11
C VAL A 105 16.21 -7.20 -28.35
N GLY A 106 17.37 -7.19 -27.67
CA GLY A 106 18.35 -8.27 -27.74
C GLY A 106 17.80 -9.62 -27.27
N GLU A 107 17.15 -9.68 -26.10
CA GLU A 107 16.59 -10.93 -25.58
C GLU A 107 15.42 -11.42 -26.42
N ILE A 108 14.58 -10.51 -26.91
CA ILE A 108 13.49 -10.83 -27.84
C ILE A 108 14.05 -11.40 -29.15
N SER A 109 15.10 -10.78 -29.70
CA SER A 109 15.75 -11.23 -30.93
C SER A 109 16.43 -12.59 -30.77
N ALA A 110 17.00 -12.88 -29.60
CA ALA A 110 17.62 -14.16 -29.30
C ALA A 110 16.58 -15.28 -29.30
N VAL A 111 15.43 -15.05 -28.67
CA VAL A 111 14.30 -15.98 -28.70
C VAL A 111 13.77 -16.16 -30.13
N ALA A 112 13.59 -15.07 -30.89
CA ALA A 112 13.14 -15.14 -32.28
C ALA A 112 14.11 -15.92 -33.18
N THR A 113 15.42 -15.72 -33.00
CA THR A 113 16.46 -16.44 -33.74
C THR A 113 16.44 -17.92 -33.40
N ALA A 114 16.32 -18.27 -32.12
CA ALA A 114 16.22 -19.67 -31.69
C ALA A 114 14.98 -20.36 -32.29
N ILE A 115 13.83 -19.68 -32.31
CA ILE A 115 12.60 -20.19 -32.94
C ILE A 115 12.82 -20.36 -34.45
N THR A 116 13.42 -19.38 -35.11
CA THR A 116 13.67 -19.41 -36.56
C THR A 116 14.60 -20.56 -36.93
N ALA A 117 15.66 -20.80 -36.16
CA ALA A 117 16.59 -21.91 -36.40
C ALA A 117 15.89 -23.27 -36.31
N LEU A 118 15.01 -23.47 -35.32
CA LEU A 118 14.22 -24.70 -35.19
C LEU A 118 13.27 -24.90 -36.37
N VAL A 119 12.59 -23.83 -36.81
CA VAL A 119 11.69 -23.89 -37.99
C VAL A 119 12.47 -24.23 -39.25
N SER A 120 13.65 -23.64 -39.45
CA SER A 120 14.51 -23.92 -40.61
C SER A 120 14.95 -25.38 -40.68
N ILE A 121 15.34 -25.98 -39.54
CA ILE A 121 15.72 -27.42 -39.50
C ILE A 121 14.54 -28.29 -39.92
N ILE A 122 13.34 -28.02 -39.40
CA ILE A 122 12.13 -28.77 -39.74
C ILE A 122 11.77 -28.59 -41.22
N ALA A 123 11.90 -27.38 -41.76
CA ALA A 123 11.63 -27.10 -43.17
C ALA A 123 12.58 -27.87 -44.11
N ILE A 124 13.85 -28.00 -43.74
CA ILE A 124 14.84 -28.78 -44.50
C ILE A 124 14.51 -30.27 -44.48
N LEU A 125 14.13 -30.82 -43.33
CA LEU A 125 13.82 -32.25 -43.18
C LEU A 125 12.51 -32.69 -43.85
N ARG A 126 11.63 -31.73 -44.18
CA ARG A 126 10.34 -31.99 -44.84
C ARG A 126 10.43 -31.98 -46.37
N ASN A 127 11.52 -31.45 -46.93
CA ASN A 127 11.81 -31.42 -48.37
C ASN A 127 12.77 -32.54 -48.77
#